data_AF-A0A6C0AGV7-F1
#
_entry.id   AF-A0A6C0AGV7-F1
#
_cell.length_a   1.000
_cell.length_b   1.000
_cell.length_c   1.000
_cell.angle_alpha   90.00
_cell.angle_beta   90.00
_cell.angle_gamma   90.00
#
_symmetry.space_group_name_H-M   'P 1'
#
loop_
_entity.id
_entity.type
_entity.pdbx_description
1 polymer ?
#
loop_
_entity_poly.entity_id
_entity_poly.type
_entity_poly.pdbx_seq_one_letter_code
_entity_poly.pdbx_strand_id
1 'polypeptide(L)'
;MNGIIVDKNIMTIDIITLLNLRSNNISDNTIINHISSFLQSINVLIINIGKTLTISKIEKNLSFIKKIAIMFYSFQDLNIKSCKLINTPSSFSSIFKFVKPLLTKNALDVIEFEAAPKSECLF
;
A
#
# COMPACT_ATOMS: atom_id res chain seq x y z
N MET A 1 -1.25 0.85 -15.35
CA MET A 1 -0.28 1.93 -15.00
C MET A 1 0.94 1.27 -14.39
N ASN A 2 2.18 1.74 -14.61
CA ASN A 2 3.35 1.13 -13.97
C ASN A 2 3.18 1.09 -12.44
N GLY A 3 3.52 -0.02 -11.80
CA GLY A 3 3.38 -0.19 -10.35
C GLY A 3 1.97 -0.50 -9.85
N ILE A 4 0.96 -0.61 -10.72
CA ILE A 4 -0.37 -1.14 -10.37
C ILE A 4 -0.67 -2.28 -11.34
N ILE A 5 -0.83 -3.48 -10.81
CA ILE A 5 -1.17 -4.69 -11.56
C ILE A 5 -2.49 -5.20 -11.00
N VAL A 6 -3.45 -5.49 -11.88
CA VAL A 6 -4.73 -6.09 -11.51
C VAL A 6 -4.85 -7.38 -12.29
N ASP A 7 -4.96 -8.50 -11.58
CA ASP A 7 -5.23 -9.82 -12.14
C ASP A 7 -6.47 -10.41 -11.45
N LYS A 8 -7.55 -10.53 -12.21
CA LYS A 8 -8.87 -10.95 -11.72
C LYS A 8 -9.33 -10.11 -10.52
N ASN A 9 -9.35 -10.70 -9.33
CA ASN A 9 -9.80 -10.10 -8.07
C ASN A 9 -8.63 -9.69 -7.16
N ILE A 10 -7.40 -9.74 -7.66
CA ILE A 10 -6.19 -9.38 -6.93
C ILE A 10 -5.64 -8.08 -7.52
N MET A 11 -5.40 -7.08 -6.68
CA MET A 11 -4.63 -5.89 -7.05
C MET A 11 -3.30 -5.89 -6.32
N THR A 12 -2.22 -5.68 -7.06
CA THR A 12 -0.89 -5.43 -6.53
C THR A 12 -0.49 -3.98 -6.75
N ILE A 13 -0.13 -3.29 -5.68
CA ILE A 13 0.36 -1.91 -5.69
C ILE A 13 1.83 -1.89 -5.25
N ASP A 14 2.71 -1.35 -6.09
CA ASP A 14 4.11 -1.10 -5.76
C ASP A 14 4.32 0.34 -5.32
N ILE A 15 4.57 0.52 -4.02
CA ILE A 15 4.65 1.83 -3.38
C ILE A 15 5.83 2.64 -3.92
N ILE A 16 7.01 2.02 -4.09
CA ILE A 16 8.18 2.74 -4.58
C ILE A 16 7.94 3.24 -6.00
N THR A 17 7.35 2.40 -6.84
CA THR A 17 7.03 2.75 -8.23
C THR A 17 6.00 3.87 -8.28
N LEU A 18 4.94 3.82 -7.48
CA LEU A 18 3.96 4.91 -7.38
C LEU A 18 4.59 6.23 -6.95
N LEU A 19 5.46 6.20 -5.93
CA LEU A 19 6.15 7.40 -5.48
C LEU A 19 7.09 7.97 -6.56
N ASN A 20 7.74 7.11 -7.35
CA ASN A 20 8.61 7.52 -8.45
C ASN A 20 7.82 8.06 -9.65
N LEU A 21 6.62 7.54 -9.94
CA LEU A 21 5.75 8.08 -10.99
C LEU A 21 5.34 9.53 -10.73
N ARG A 22 5.15 9.89 -9.47
CA ARG A 22 4.88 11.28 -9.07
C ARG A 22 6.08 12.20 -9.33
N SER A 23 7.30 11.68 -9.17
CA SER A 23 8.52 12.40 -9.57
C SER A 23 8.60 12.62 -11.09
N ASN A 24 7.87 11.84 -11.88
CA ASN A 24 7.75 11.98 -13.34
C ASN A 24 6.50 12.79 -13.76
N ASN A 25 5.99 13.68 -12.92
CA ASN A 25 4.86 14.58 -13.18
C ASN A 25 3.50 13.91 -13.41
N ILE A 26 3.31 12.63 -13.03
CA ILE A 26 1.96 12.05 -12.99
C ILE A 26 1.21 12.63 -11.79
N SER A 27 0.03 13.19 -12.03
CA SER A 27 -0.77 13.80 -10.97
C SER A 27 -1.30 12.76 -9.97
N ASP A 28 -1.38 13.14 -8.69
CA ASP A 28 -1.95 12.31 -7.64
C ASP A 28 -3.35 11.79 -8.02
N ASN A 29 -4.18 12.64 -8.62
CA ASN A 29 -5.56 12.32 -9.01
C ASN A 29 -5.59 11.25 -10.10
N THR A 30 -4.67 11.28 -11.05
CA THR A 30 -4.57 10.25 -12.10
C THR A 30 -4.30 8.88 -11.49
N ILE A 31 -3.39 8.80 -10.52
CA ILE A 31 -3.05 7.55 -9.82
C ILE A 31 -4.24 7.08 -8.98
N ILE A 32 -4.83 7.97 -8.18
CA ILE A 32 -5.98 7.67 -7.32
C ILE A 32 -7.17 7.17 -8.14
N ASN A 33 -7.52 7.88 -9.23
CA ASN A 33 -8.64 7.48 -10.09
C ASN A 33 -8.39 6.12 -10.74
N HIS A 34 -7.14 5.83 -11.13
CA HIS A 34 -6.78 4.53 -11.68
C HIS A 34 -6.96 3.41 -10.64
N ILE A 35 -6.49 3.60 -9.40
CA ILE A 35 -6.69 2.61 -8.33
C ILE A 35 -8.20 2.42 -8.06
N SER A 36 -8.91 3.52 -7.84
CA SER A 36 -10.36 3.54 -7.56
C SER A 36 -11.18 2.77 -8.58
N SER A 37 -10.81 2.81 -9.86
CA SER A 37 -11.55 2.14 -10.94
C SER A 37 -11.64 0.61 -10.81
N PHE A 38 -10.77 0.00 -9.98
CA PHE A 38 -10.73 -1.44 -9.77
C PHE A 38 -11.11 -1.85 -8.33
N LEU A 39 -11.28 -0.91 -7.40
CA LEU A 39 -11.42 -1.25 -5.98
C LEU A 39 -12.66 -2.11 -5.66
N GLN A 40 -13.73 -1.97 -6.43
CA GLN A 40 -14.96 -2.75 -6.23
C GLN A 40 -14.85 -4.19 -6.77
N SER A 41 -13.97 -4.43 -7.75
CA SER A 41 -13.80 -5.74 -8.40
C SER A 41 -12.78 -6.63 -7.70
N ILE A 42 -12.05 -6.11 -6.71
CA ILE A 42 -11.01 -6.85 -6.00
C ILE A 42 -11.49 -7.32 -4.63
N ASN A 43 -10.90 -8.43 -4.18
CA ASN A 43 -11.07 -8.96 -2.83
C ASN A 43 -9.74 -9.20 -2.12
N VAL A 44 -8.61 -9.19 -2.83
CA VAL A 44 -7.27 -9.27 -2.28
C VAL A 44 -6.45 -8.07 -2.75
N LEU A 45 -5.85 -7.36 -1.80
CA LEU A 45 -4.91 -6.28 -2.05
C LEU A 45 -3.50 -6.74 -1.63
N ILE A 46 -2.53 -6.60 -2.51
CA ILE A 46 -1.11 -6.84 -2.21
C ILE A 46 -0.40 -5.51 -2.32
N ILE A 47 0.22 -5.05 -1.24
CA ILE A 47 1.00 -3.83 -1.22
C ILE A 47 2.47 -4.21 -1.13
N ASN A 48 3.19 -4.06 -2.24
CA ASN A 48 4.63 -4.16 -2.27
C ASN A 48 5.23 -2.87 -1.71
N ILE A 49 5.67 -2.94 -0.45
CA ILE A 49 6.23 -1.81 0.30
C ILE A 49 7.61 -1.44 -0.26
N GLY A 50 8.40 -2.46 -0.56
CA GLY A 50 9.74 -2.34 -1.10
C GLY A 50 10.81 -2.02 -0.05
N LYS A 51 11.92 -2.77 -0.11
CA LYS A 51 12.99 -2.75 0.90
C LYS A 51 13.71 -1.41 1.04
N THR A 52 13.62 -0.53 0.05
CA THR A 52 14.29 0.79 0.05
C THR A 52 13.38 1.92 0.54
N LEU A 53 12.16 1.62 1.00
CA LEU A 53 11.29 2.62 1.60
C LEU A 53 11.86 3.11 2.94
N THR A 54 11.95 4.42 3.09
CA THR A 54 12.46 5.08 4.30
C THR A 54 11.41 6.02 4.90
N ILE A 55 11.56 6.34 6.20
CA ILE A 55 10.70 7.32 6.89
C ILE A 55 10.72 8.67 6.17
N SER A 56 11.90 9.17 5.79
CA SER A 56 12.03 10.43 5.04
C SER A 56 11.26 10.42 3.72
N LYS A 57 11.25 9.28 2.98
CA LYS A 57 10.48 9.15 1.75
C LYS A 57 8.98 9.14 2.01
N ILE A 58 8.53 8.60 3.14
CA ILE A 58 7.13 8.67 3.58
C ILE A 58 6.74 10.09 3.95
N GLU A 59 7.54 10.79 4.75
CA GLU A 59 7.28 12.16 5.18
C GLU A 59 7.15 13.12 3.99
N LYS A 60 8.07 13.03 3.03
CA LYS A 60 8.02 13.82 1.78
C LYS A 60 6.76 13.57 0.95
N ASN A 61 6.14 12.42 1.10
CA ASN A 61 4.98 11.99 0.32
C ASN A 61 3.72 11.83 1.18
N LEU A 62 3.71 12.38 2.40
CA LEU A 62 2.66 12.17 3.38
C LEU A 62 1.27 12.61 2.87
N SER A 63 1.21 13.74 2.16
CA SER A 63 -0.05 14.24 1.58
C SER A 63 -0.66 13.25 0.59
N PHE A 64 0.16 12.63 -0.25
CA PHE A 64 -0.29 11.62 -1.22
C PHE A 64 -0.71 10.32 -0.54
N ILE A 65 0.06 9.86 0.46
CA ILE A 65 -0.29 8.67 1.25
C ILE A 65 -1.63 8.87 1.95
N LYS A 66 -1.86 10.06 2.53
CA LYS A 66 -3.16 10.43 3.11
C LYS A 66 -4.28 10.37 2.08
N LYS A 67 -4.08 10.88 0.86
CA LYS A 67 -5.10 10.80 -0.21
C LYS A 67 -5.44 9.36 -0.59
N ILE A 68 -4.44 8.46 -0.68
CA ILE A 68 -4.69 7.04 -0.91
C ILE A 68 -5.50 6.45 0.25
N ALA A 69 -5.12 6.72 1.50
CA ALA A 69 -5.87 6.22 2.65
C ALA A 69 -7.33 6.72 2.66
N ILE A 70 -7.54 8.01 2.40
CA ILE A 70 -8.88 8.64 2.31
C ILE A 70 -9.70 8.04 1.16
N MET A 71 -9.06 7.74 0.02
CA MET A 71 -9.72 7.10 -1.10
C MET A 71 -10.37 5.78 -0.65
N PHE A 72 -9.63 4.91 0.06
CA PHE A 72 -10.22 3.67 0.59
C PHE A 72 -11.39 3.93 1.56
N TYR A 73 -11.34 5.00 2.37
CA TYR A 73 -12.44 5.32 3.29
C TYR A 73 -13.70 5.84 2.62
N SER A 74 -13.56 6.38 1.42
CA SER A 74 -14.67 7.00 0.70
C SER A 74 -15.58 5.94 0.06
N PHE A 75 -15.18 4.67 0.06
CA PHE A 75 -15.99 3.54 -0.40
C PHE A 75 -16.69 2.86 0.78
N GLN A 76 -18.02 2.89 0.78
CA GLN A 76 -18.84 2.22 1.81
C GLN A 76 -18.80 0.68 1.71
N ASP A 77 -18.68 0.14 0.49
CA ASP A 77 -18.76 -1.30 0.21
C ASP A 77 -17.45 -1.85 -0.41
N LEU A 78 -16.33 -1.65 0.26
CA LEU A 78 -15.08 -2.31 -0.15
C LEU A 78 -15.15 -3.82 0.08
N ASN A 79 -14.95 -4.58 -0.99
CA ASN A 79 -14.94 -6.05 -0.97
C ASN A 79 -13.58 -6.65 -0.58
N ILE A 80 -12.65 -5.83 -0.07
CA ILE A 80 -11.29 -6.27 0.28
C ILE A 80 -11.36 -7.13 1.55
N LYS A 81 -11.09 -8.42 1.40
CA LYS A 81 -11.09 -9.42 2.48
C LYS A 81 -9.70 -9.68 3.06
N SER A 82 -8.65 -9.40 2.29
CA SER A 82 -7.27 -9.59 2.72
C SER A 82 -6.38 -8.53 2.08
N CYS A 83 -5.47 -7.96 2.87
CA CYS A 83 -4.48 -6.99 2.45
C CYS A 83 -3.10 -7.47 2.90
N LYS A 84 -2.23 -7.86 1.97
CA LYS A 84 -0.89 -8.38 2.27
C LYS A 84 0.16 -7.31 2.06
N LEU A 85 0.97 -7.06 3.10
CA LEU A 85 2.13 -6.18 3.00
C LEU A 85 3.39 -7.03 2.77
N ILE A 86 3.99 -6.90 1.59
CA ILE A 86 5.15 -7.70 1.16
C ILE A 86 6.40 -6.83 1.00
N ASN A 87 7.58 -7.47 1.07
CA ASN A 87 8.89 -6.81 0.99
C ASN A 87 9.04 -5.60 1.95
N THR A 88 8.50 -5.74 3.16
CA THR A 88 8.61 -4.72 4.20
C THR A 88 10.08 -4.55 4.62
N PRO A 89 10.62 -3.31 4.73
CA PRO A 89 11.95 -3.10 5.28
C PRO A 89 11.98 -3.48 6.77
N SER A 90 13.17 -3.74 7.32
CA SER A 90 13.32 -4.03 8.76
C SER A 90 12.82 -2.88 9.66
N SER A 91 12.89 -1.64 9.16
CA SER A 91 12.37 -0.43 9.80
C SER A 91 10.85 -0.22 9.62
N PHE A 92 10.14 -1.17 8.99
CA PHE A 92 8.74 -0.99 8.64
C PHE A 92 7.82 -0.82 9.84
N SER A 93 8.15 -1.41 11.00
CA SER A 93 7.38 -1.19 12.23
C SER A 93 7.32 0.30 12.61
N SER A 94 8.44 1.03 12.46
CA SER A 94 8.51 2.48 12.67
C SER A 94 7.77 3.24 11.58
N ILE A 95 7.87 2.82 10.31
CA ILE A 95 7.11 3.42 9.21
C ILE A 95 5.60 3.25 9.41
N PHE A 96 5.17 2.06 9.81
CA PHE A 96 3.77 1.72 10.02
C PHE A 96 3.14 2.56 11.13
N LYS A 97 3.90 3.00 12.15
CA LYS A 97 3.39 3.94 13.17
C LYS A 97 2.92 5.28 12.58
N PHE A 98 3.47 5.73 11.45
CA PHE A 98 3.01 6.94 10.76
C PHE A 98 1.77 6.71 9.91
N VAL A 99 1.62 5.51 9.37
CA VAL A 99 0.52 5.15 8.47
C VAL A 99 -0.70 4.64 9.24
N LYS A 100 -0.50 3.89 10.32
CA LYS A 100 -1.55 3.27 11.14
C LYS A 100 -2.64 4.26 11.61
N PRO A 101 -2.33 5.50 12.06
CA PRO A 101 -3.36 6.47 12.44
C PRO A 101 -4.22 6.93 11.26
N LEU A 102 -3.73 6.71 10.03
CA LEU A 102 -4.44 6.99 8.80
C LEU A 102 -5.23 5.78 8.29
N LEU A 103 -5.36 4.68 9.06
CA LEU A 103 -6.11 3.47 8.70
C LEU A 103 -7.33 3.26 9.62
N THR A 104 -8.47 2.83 9.06
CA THR A 104 -9.69 2.52 9.81
C THR A 104 -9.53 1.18 10.51
N LYS A 105 -10.38 0.92 11.50
CA LYS A 105 -10.40 -0.38 12.19
C LYS A 105 -10.59 -1.54 11.20
N ASN A 106 -11.57 -1.44 10.29
CA ASN A 106 -11.81 -2.45 9.26
C ASN A 106 -10.61 -2.67 8.34
N ALA A 107 -9.88 -1.62 7.98
CA ALA A 107 -8.66 -1.75 7.18
C ALA A 107 -7.55 -2.45 7.96
N LEU A 108 -7.41 -2.18 9.26
CA LEU A 108 -6.45 -2.86 10.13
C LEU A 108 -6.78 -4.34 10.33
N ASP A 109 -8.07 -4.70 10.36
CA ASP A 109 -8.53 -6.08 10.58
C ASP A 109 -8.19 -7.02 9.41
N VAL A 110 -8.02 -6.49 8.20
CA VAL A 110 -7.69 -7.27 6.99
C VAL A 110 -6.21 -7.20 6.62
N ILE A 111 -5.38 -6.43 7.34
CA ILE A 111 -3.94 -6.30 7.05
C ILE A 111 -3.18 -7.50 7.64
N GLU A 112 -2.56 -8.25 6.75
CA GLU A 112 -1.63 -9.33 7.04
C GLU A 112 -0.20 -8.86 6.76
N PHE A 113 0.65 -8.95 7.78
CA PHE A 113 2.09 -8.76 7.62
C PHE A 113 2.70 -10.08 7.20
N GLU A 114 3.35 -10.13 6.04
CA GLU A 114 4.20 -11.26 5.72
C GLU A 114 5.35 -11.27 6.74
N ALA A 115 5.38 -12.28 7.61
CA ALA A 115 6.45 -12.43 8.58
C ALA A 115 7.78 -12.48 7.82
N ALA A 116 8.74 -11.64 8.20
CA ALA A 116 10.09 -11.75 7.69
C ALA A 116 10.53 -13.22 7.83
N PRO A 117 11.10 -13.85 6.78
CA PRO A 117 11.56 -15.22 6.91
C PRO A 117 12.46 -15.27 8.14
N LYS A 118 12.09 -16.09 9.13
CA LYS A 118 13.01 -16.40 10.23
C LYS A 118 14.26 -16.88 9.54
N SER A 119 15.35 -16.13 9.66
CA SER A 119 16.67 -16.63 9.31
C SER A 119 16.80 -17.94 10.08
N GLU A 120 16.71 -19.07 9.38
CA GLU A 120 17.11 -20.33 9.96
C GLU A 120 18.57 -20.12 10.35
N CYS A 121 18.82 -20.07 11.67
CA CYS A 121 20.16 -20.12 12.20
C CYS A 121 20.77 -21.42 11.69
N LEU A 122 21.56 -21.32 10.62
CA LEU A 122 22.48 -22.37 10.24
C LEU A 122 23.59 -22.35 11.31
N PHE A 123 23.59 -23.43 12.09
CA PHE A 123 24.52 -23.74 13.17
C PHE A 123 25.98 -23.63 12.76
#